data_AF-A0A7Y9RJQ5-F1
#
_entry.id   AF-A0A7Y9RJQ5-F1
#
_cell.length_a   1.000
_cell.length_b   1.000
_cell.length_c   1.000
_cell.angle_alpha   90.00
_cell.angle_beta   90.00
_cell.angle_gamma   90.00
#
_symmetry.space_group_name_H-M   'P 1'
#
loop_
_entity.id
_entity.type
_entity.pdbx_description
1 polymer ?
#
loop_
_entity_poly.entity_id
_entity_poly.type
_entity_poly.pdbx_seq_one_letter_code
_entity_poly.pdbx_strand_id
1 'polypeptide(L)'
;MPRLLYINEKFGHDATIILESGDACWISVGKKGVLVRSHKHNFWGGLLGGLFGPKLYQERNIYQALSVAQALASTFPPVPQIRCRDMMLRAFCTAVWQCSSPERVKAILNDPELLAA
;
A
#
# COMPACT_ATOMS: atom_id res chain seq x y z
N MET A 1 6.81 -14.63 -4.91
CA MET A 1 7.63 -13.40 -4.79
C MET A 1 6.84 -12.20 -5.27
N PRO A 2 6.69 -11.16 -4.43
CA PRO A 2 6.03 -9.92 -4.83
C PRO A 2 6.85 -9.16 -5.88
N ARG A 3 6.18 -8.33 -6.68
CA ARG A 3 6.80 -7.54 -7.75
C ARG A 3 6.28 -6.12 -7.75
N LEU A 4 7.19 -5.16 -7.89
CA LEU A 4 6.82 -3.76 -8.09
C LEU A 4 6.39 -3.55 -9.54
N LEU A 5 5.14 -3.14 -9.76
CA LEU A 5 4.65 -2.79 -11.09
C LEU A 5 5.06 -1.36 -11.45
N TYR A 6 4.78 -0.41 -10.55
CA TYR A 6 5.26 0.97 -10.68
C TYR A 6 5.26 1.68 -9.32
N ILE A 7 6.03 2.77 -9.25
CA ILE A 7 5.97 3.82 -8.23
C ILE A 7 6.00 5.15 -8.98
N ASN A 8 5.10 6.05 -8.65
CA ASN A 8 5.03 7.39 -9.21
C ASN A 8 4.95 8.40 -8.05
N GLU A 9 5.78 9.43 -8.15
CA GLU A 9 5.81 10.58 -7.23
C GLU A 9 5.59 11.91 -7.97
N LYS A 10 5.51 11.89 -9.32
CA LYS A 10 5.48 13.09 -10.16
C LYS A 10 4.07 13.58 -10.45
N PHE A 11 3.15 12.65 -10.74
CA PHE A 11 1.76 12.97 -11.12
C PHE A 11 0.72 12.41 -10.12
N GLY A 12 1.21 11.92 -8.99
CA GLY A 12 0.49 11.24 -7.92
C GLY A 12 1.53 10.70 -6.94
N HIS A 13 1.15 10.44 -5.70
CA HIS A 13 2.00 9.71 -4.74
C HIS A 13 1.41 8.32 -4.62
N ASP A 14 1.69 7.46 -5.61
CA ASP A 14 1.06 6.15 -5.71
C ASP A 14 2.00 5.07 -6.22
N ALA A 15 1.64 3.82 -5.92
CA ALA A 15 2.41 2.65 -6.28
C ALA A 15 1.48 1.46 -6.51
N THR A 16 1.93 0.52 -7.33
CA THR A 16 1.28 -0.79 -7.46
C THR A 16 2.27 -1.91 -7.23
N ILE A 17 1.93 -2.81 -6.31
CA ILE A 17 2.70 -4.00 -5.97
C ILE A 17 1.86 -5.23 -6.29
N ILE A 18 2.38 -6.13 -7.12
CA ILE A 18 1.82 -7.46 -7.36
C ILE A 18 2.29 -8.34 -6.20
N LEU A 19 1.34 -8.93 -5.48
CA LEU A 19 1.58 -9.84 -4.37
C LEU A 19 1.89 -11.25 -4.88
N GLU A 20 2.31 -12.14 -3.97
CA GLU A 20 2.64 -13.52 -4.31
C GLU A 20 1.44 -14.32 -4.81
N SER A 21 0.26 -14.01 -4.30
CA SER A 21 -1.03 -14.52 -4.78
C SER A 21 -1.36 -14.17 -6.24
N GLY A 22 -0.60 -13.26 -6.86
CA GLY A 22 -0.86 -12.73 -8.20
C GLY A 22 -1.87 -11.58 -8.22
N ASP A 23 -2.48 -11.24 -7.07
CA ASP A 23 -3.28 -10.02 -6.93
C ASP A 23 -2.40 -8.80 -6.83
N ALA A 24 -2.88 -7.64 -7.31
CA ALA A 24 -2.16 -6.39 -7.26
C ALA A 24 -2.76 -5.45 -6.22
N CYS A 25 -1.91 -4.82 -5.42
CA CYS A 25 -2.28 -3.79 -4.46
C CYS A 25 -1.85 -2.43 -4.99
N TRP A 26 -2.82 -1.55 -5.20
CA TRP A 26 -2.62 -0.13 -5.49
C TRP A 26 -2.63 0.64 -4.17
N ILE A 27 -1.57 1.41 -3.94
CA ILE A 27 -1.35 2.26 -2.77
C ILE A 27 -1.37 3.69 -3.25
N SER A 28 -2.20 4.54 -2.66
CA SER A 28 -2.26 5.96 -2.98
C SER A 28 -2.20 6.79 -1.70
N VAL A 29 -1.24 7.69 -1.66
CA VAL A 29 -1.07 8.72 -0.64
C VAL A 29 -1.54 10.04 -1.24
N GLY A 30 -2.39 10.75 -0.52
CA GLY A 30 -2.90 12.04 -0.94
C GLY A 30 -2.94 13.02 0.22
N LYS A 31 -3.29 14.27 -0.08
CA LYS A 31 -3.40 15.35 0.92
C LYS A 31 -4.38 15.04 2.06
N LYS A 32 -5.34 14.14 1.81
CA LYS A 32 -6.40 13.75 2.77
C LYS A 32 -6.13 12.39 3.42
N GLY A 33 -4.97 11.77 3.25
CA GLY A 33 -4.65 10.46 3.84
C GLY A 33 -4.30 9.41 2.81
N VAL A 34 -4.54 8.14 3.15
CA VAL A 34 -4.00 6.98 2.43
C VAL A 34 -5.12 6.00 2.08
N LEU A 35 -5.03 5.43 0.87
CA LEU A 35 -5.96 4.43 0.37
C LEU A 35 -5.18 3.25 -0.21
N VAL A 36 -5.52 2.05 0.22
CA VAL A 36 -4.99 0.80 -0.33
C VAL A 36 -6.12 -0.05 -0.86
N ARG A 37 -6.00 -0.50 -2.12
CA ARG A 37 -6.98 -1.36 -2.79
C ARG A 37 -6.29 -2.55 -3.42
N SER A 38 -6.92 -3.73 -3.40
CA SER A 38 -6.48 -4.82 -4.28
C SER A 38 -7.27 -4.82 -5.58
N HIS A 39 -6.69 -5.38 -6.62
CA HIS A 39 -7.35 -5.71 -7.87
C HIS A 39 -6.70 -6.95 -8.47
N LYS A 40 -7.42 -7.64 -9.35
CA LYS A 40 -6.87 -8.79 -10.08
C LYS A 40 -5.86 -8.29 -11.12
N HIS A 41 -4.68 -8.93 -11.18
CA HIS A 41 -3.65 -8.60 -12.16
C HIS A 41 -3.90 -9.30 -13.51
N ASN A 42 -5.00 -8.94 -14.16
CA ASN A 42 -5.35 -9.39 -15.50
C ASN A 42 -5.72 -8.17 -16.38
N PHE A 43 -5.69 -8.35 -17.71
CA PHE A 43 -5.72 -7.26 -18.70
C PHE A 43 -6.87 -6.25 -18.48
N TRP A 44 -8.02 -6.71 -17.98
CA TRP A 44 -9.17 -5.87 -17.61
C TRP A 44 -9.11 -5.29 -16.19
N GLY A 45 -8.43 -5.98 -15.26
CA GLY A 45 -8.21 -5.54 -13.88
C GLY A 45 -7.20 -4.40 -13.76
N GLY A 46 -6.25 -4.26 -14.68
CA GLY A 46 -5.29 -3.14 -14.67
C GLY A 46 -5.91 -1.78 -15.05
N LEU A 47 -6.94 -1.77 -15.90
CA LEU A 47 -7.54 -0.53 -16.44
C LEU A 47 -8.76 -0.06 -15.63
N LEU A 48 -9.51 -0.98 -15.01
CA LEU A 48 -10.69 -0.67 -14.17
C LEU A 48 -10.54 -1.11 -12.71
N GLY A 49 -9.71 -2.12 -12.43
CA GLY A 49 -9.61 -2.72 -11.10
C GLY A 49 -8.95 -1.82 -10.06
N GLY A 50 -8.02 -0.93 -10.45
CA GLY A 50 -7.48 0.08 -9.53
C GLY A 50 -8.56 1.01 -8.94
N LEU A 51 -9.65 1.26 -9.70
CA LEU A 51 -10.74 2.16 -9.33
C LEU A 51 -11.95 1.45 -8.70
N PHE A 52 -12.12 0.14 -8.90
CA PHE A 52 -13.27 -0.65 -8.40
C PHE A 52 -12.91 -1.82 -7.47
N GLY A 53 -11.62 -2.05 -7.24
CA GLY A 53 -11.15 -3.10 -6.34
C GLY A 53 -11.52 -2.88 -4.87
N PRO A 54 -11.62 -3.95 -4.06
CA PRO A 54 -11.97 -3.84 -2.65
C PRO A 54 -10.93 -3.02 -1.89
N LYS A 55 -11.43 -2.15 -1.01
CA LYS A 55 -10.58 -1.36 -0.11
C LYS A 55 -10.04 -2.26 0.98
N LEU A 56 -8.71 -2.33 1.07
CA LEU A 56 -8.01 -3.05 2.11
C LEU A 56 -7.72 -2.14 3.30
N TYR A 57 -7.46 -0.87 3.03
CA TYR A 57 -7.22 0.15 4.05
C TYR A 57 -7.66 1.51 3.54
N GLN A 58 -8.23 2.34 4.41
CA GLN A 58 -8.56 3.71 4.11
C GLN A 58 -8.43 4.58 5.36
N GLU A 59 -7.50 5.51 5.33
CA GLU A 59 -7.38 6.57 6.32
C GLU A 59 -7.64 7.93 5.66
N ARG A 60 -8.54 8.72 6.26
CA ARG A 60 -8.98 10.03 5.76
C ARG A 60 -8.41 11.20 6.57
N ASN A 61 -7.64 10.92 7.61
CA ASN A 61 -6.90 11.89 8.39
C ASN A 61 -5.41 11.73 8.10
N ILE A 62 -4.79 12.78 7.55
CA ILE A 62 -3.37 12.75 7.19
C ILE A 62 -2.44 12.57 8.40
N TYR A 63 -2.82 13.07 9.57
CA TYR A 63 -2.02 12.91 10.78
C TYR A 63 -2.06 11.46 11.29
N GLN A 64 -3.24 10.83 11.24
CA GLN A 64 -3.38 9.42 11.58
C GLN A 64 -2.62 8.55 10.57
N ALA A 65 -2.73 8.86 9.27
CA ALA A 65 -1.97 8.17 8.24
C ALA A 65 -0.45 8.29 8.44
N LEU A 66 0.02 9.43 8.95
CA LEU A 66 1.42 9.64 9.26
C LEU A 66 1.88 8.83 10.48
N SER A 67 1.11 8.75 11.56
CA SER A 67 1.51 7.91 12.72
C SER A 67 1.53 6.43 12.34
N VAL A 68 0.52 5.97 11.58
CA VAL A 68 0.52 4.62 11.02
C VAL A 68 1.73 4.39 10.13
N ALA A 69 2.08 5.33 9.25
CA ALA A 69 3.28 5.20 8.41
C ALA A 69 4.58 5.11 9.23
N GLN A 70 4.68 5.86 10.33
CA GLN A 70 5.82 5.77 11.25
C GLN A 70 5.88 4.41 11.93
N ALA A 71 4.75 3.92 12.45
CA ALA A 71 4.65 2.61 13.05
C ALA A 71 5.05 1.51 12.04
N LEU A 72 4.50 1.54 10.82
CA LEU A 72 4.89 0.62 9.74
C LEU A 72 6.39 0.67 9.42
N ALA A 73 6.98 1.86 9.37
CA ALA A 73 8.41 2.02 9.11
C ALA A 73 9.30 1.47 10.24
N SER A 74 8.80 1.47 11.48
CA SER A 74 9.47 0.85 12.63
C SER A 74 9.27 -0.66 12.69
N THR A 75 8.13 -1.17 12.21
CA THR A 75 7.80 -2.60 12.23
C THR A 75 8.49 -3.38 11.10
N PHE A 76 8.54 -2.81 9.89
CA PHE A 76 8.97 -3.54 8.70
C PHE A 76 10.38 -3.13 8.25
N PRO A 77 11.27 -4.09 7.97
CA PRO A 77 12.60 -3.78 7.44
C PRO A 77 12.49 -3.18 6.03
N PRO A 78 13.40 -2.27 5.66
CA PRO A 78 13.38 -1.61 4.36
C PRO A 78 13.56 -2.59 3.21
N VAL A 79 12.84 -2.37 2.10
CA VAL A 79 12.88 -3.21 0.90
C VAL A 79 13.65 -2.49 -0.22
N PRO A 80 14.79 -3.04 -0.72
CA PRO A 80 15.63 -2.38 -1.73
C PRO A 80 14.93 -2.02 -3.05
N GLN A 81 13.87 -2.74 -3.39
CA GLN A 81 13.04 -2.54 -4.58
C GLN A 81 12.11 -1.33 -4.44
N ILE A 82 11.74 -0.96 -3.21
CA ILE A 82 10.85 0.18 -2.93
C ILE A 82 11.71 1.44 -2.80
N ARG A 83 11.90 2.14 -3.92
CA ARG A 83 12.68 3.38 -3.99
C ARG A 83 11.77 4.56 -4.28
N CYS A 84 11.39 5.30 -3.24
CA CYS A 84 10.67 6.56 -3.29
C CYS A 84 11.17 7.52 -2.20
N ARG A 85 10.93 8.82 -2.40
CA ARG A 85 11.26 9.89 -1.45
C ARG A 85 10.16 10.11 -0.42
N ASP A 86 8.91 9.90 -0.79
CA ASP A 86 7.76 10.00 0.10
C ASP A 86 7.81 8.91 1.17
N MET A 87 7.99 9.35 2.42
CA MET A 87 8.12 8.44 3.57
C MET A 87 6.86 7.61 3.80
N MET A 88 5.67 8.19 3.65
CA MET A 88 4.41 7.47 3.86
C MET A 88 4.25 6.42 2.77
N LEU A 89 4.40 6.81 1.49
CA LEU A 89 4.29 5.88 0.38
C LEU A 89 5.28 4.73 0.55
N ARG A 90 6.53 5.03 0.94
CA ARG A 90 7.55 4.02 1.20
C ARG A 90 7.16 3.06 2.31
N ALA A 91 6.66 3.56 3.45
CA ALA A 91 6.25 2.74 4.58
C ALA A 91 5.11 1.78 4.20
N PHE A 92 4.05 2.31 3.57
CA PHE A 92 2.93 1.50 3.10
C PHE A 92 3.37 0.48 2.04
N CYS A 93 4.20 0.87 1.07
CA CYS A 93 4.74 -0.06 0.07
C CYS A 93 5.57 -1.17 0.72
N THR A 94 6.39 -0.84 1.71
CA THR A 94 7.25 -1.80 2.42
C THR A 94 6.39 -2.82 3.17
N ALA A 95 5.35 -2.37 3.89
CA ALA A 95 4.43 -3.26 4.58
C ALA A 95 3.66 -4.17 3.61
N VAL A 96 3.15 -3.61 2.51
CA VAL A 96 2.45 -4.39 1.47
C VAL A 96 3.37 -5.41 0.80
N TRP A 97 4.65 -5.06 0.57
CA TRP A 97 5.64 -5.97 -0.01
C TRP A 97 5.85 -7.23 0.84
N GLN A 98 5.71 -7.14 2.15
CA GLN A 98 5.87 -8.27 3.07
C GLN A 98 4.63 -9.18 3.12
N CYS A 99 3.57 -8.85 2.39
CA CYS A 99 2.32 -9.61 2.38
C CYS A 99 2.25 -10.57 1.17
N SER A 100 1.76 -11.79 1.41
CA SER A 100 1.51 -12.76 0.34
C SER A 100 0.18 -12.56 -0.39
N SER A 101 -0.84 -12.01 0.29
CA SER A 101 -2.19 -11.85 -0.23
C SER A 101 -2.91 -10.57 0.23
N PRO A 102 -3.97 -10.14 -0.47
CA PRO A 102 -4.76 -8.97 -0.06
C PRO A 102 -5.37 -9.08 1.34
N GLU A 103 -5.74 -10.29 1.77
CA GLU A 103 -6.27 -10.54 3.11
C GLU A 103 -5.21 -10.24 4.17
N ARG A 104 -3.96 -10.64 3.91
CA ARG A 104 -2.85 -10.33 4.81
C ARG A 104 -2.55 -8.84 4.85
N VAL A 105 -2.59 -8.15 3.70
CA VAL A 105 -2.47 -6.68 3.63
C VAL A 105 -3.55 -6.02 4.48
N LYS A 106 -4.81 -6.43 4.33
CA LYS A 106 -5.93 -5.90 5.12
C LYS A 106 -5.73 -6.15 6.61
N ALA A 107 -5.31 -7.35 7.00
CA ALA A 107 -5.09 -7.69 8.39
C ALA A 107 -3.98 -6.83 9.03
N ILE A 108 -2.84 -6.68 8.36
CA ILE A 108 -1.71 -5.88 8.87
C ILE A 108 -2.06 -4.40 8.94
N LEU A 109 -2.61 -3.83 7.88
CA LEU A 109 -2.86 -2.37 7.85
C LEU A 109 -3.97 -1.92 8.79
N ASN A 110 -4.83 -2.84 9.26
CA ASN A 110 -5.89 -2.54 10.22
C ASN A 110 -5.63 -3.21 11.58
N ASP A 111 -4.39 -3.61 11.85
CA ASP A 111 -4.01 -4.19 13.14
C ASP A 111 -4.21 -3.12 14.25
N PRO A 112 -5.00 -3.41 15.30
CA PRO A 112 -5.21 -2.48 16.40
C PRO A 112 -3.93 -1.97 17.04
N GLU A 113 -2.86 -2.79 17.09
CA GLU A 113 -1.58 -2.37 17.65
C GLU A 113 -0.88 -1.30 16.80
N LEU A 114 -1.04 -1.37 15.47
CA LEU A 114 -0.54 -0.35 14.54
C LEU A 114 -1.40 0.91 14.55
N LEU A 115 -2.70 0.80 14.85
CA LEU A 115 -3.63 1.93 14.89
C LEU A 115 -3.62 2.67 16.25
N ALA A 116 -3.12 2.03 17.30
CA ALA A 116 -2.98 2.62 18.63
C ALA A 116 -1.66 3.38 18.85
N ALA A 117 -0.74 3.31 17.89
CA ALA A 117 0.60 3.94 17.92
C ALA A 117 0.59 5.38 17.38
#